data_AF-A0A2W7AV14-F1
#
_entry.id   AF-A0A2W7AV14-F1
#
_cell.length_a   1.000
_cell.length_b   1.000
_cell.length_c   1.000
_cell.angle_alpha   90.00
_cell.angle_beta   90.00
_cell.angle_gamma   90.00
#
_symmetry.space_group_name_H-M   'P 1'
#
loop_
_entity.id
_entity.type
_entity.pdbx_description
1 polymer ?
#
loop_
_entity_poly.entity_id
_entity_poly.type
_entity_poly.pdbx_seq_one_letter_code
_entity_poly.pdbx_strand_id
1 'polypeptide(L)' 'AAQAQADRSILLPPRLREGDRVGIVSPAGATFERDRLDLVVDAVKALGFVPQVAPHAMARYGYLAGTDAERA' A
#
# COMPACT_ATOMS: atom_id res chain seq x y z
N ALA A 1 12.37 26.94 33.91
CA ALA A 1 13.37 26.35 33.00
C ALA A 1 12.75 26.30 31.61
N ALA A 2 13.43 26.87 30.60
CA ALA A 2 12.93 26.87 29.23
C ALA A 2 12.90 25.43 28.69
N GLN A 3 11.73 24.99 28.21
CA GLN A 3 11.62 23.71 27.52
C GLN A 3 12.25 23.87 26.13
N ALA A 4 13.19 22.97 25.82
CA ALA A 4 13.75 22.87 24.48
C ALA A 4 12.65 22.38 23.52
N GLN A 5 12.34 23.21 22.52
CA GLN A 5 11.47 22.83 21.41
C GLN A 5 12.14 21.67 20.67
N ALA A 6 11.54 20.47 20.71
CA ALA A 6 12.02 19.36 19.89
C ALA A 6 11.84 19.75 18.41
N ASP A 7 12.96 19.76 17.67
CA ASP A 7 12.96 19.92 16.23
C ASP A 7 12.13 18.77 15.63
N ARG A 8 10.90 19.08 15.17
CA ARG A 8 10.03 18.11 14.49
C ARG A 8 10.55 17.90 13.08
N SER A 9 11.76 17.37 12.98
CA SER A 9 12.32 16.92 11.72
C SER A 9 11.47 15.77 11.17
N ILE A 10 11.08 15.89 9.91
CA ILE A 10 10.33 14.84 9.22
C ILE A 10 11.26 13.63 9.06
N LEU A 11 10.83 12.47 9.55
CA LEU A 11 11.54 11.21 9.30
C LEU A 11 11.32 10.80 7.85
N LEU A 12 12.40 10.80 7.06
CA LEU A 12 12.35 10.37 5.65
C LEU A 12 12.62 8.85 5.56
N PRO A 13 11.79 8.09 4.84
CA PRO A 13 12.04 6.68 4.61
C PRO A 13 13.27 6.49 3.69
N PRO A 14 13.90 5.29 3.71
CA PRO A 14 14.90 4.93 2.73
C PRO A 14 14.37 5.03 1.30
N ARG A 15 15.25 5.31 0.34
CA ARG A 15 14.91 5.30 -1.09
C ARG A 15 14.65 3.86 -1.55
N LEU A 16 13.67 3.69 -2.43
CA LEU A 16 13.46 2.45 -3.16
C LEU A 16 14.65 2.10 -4.05
N ARG A 17 14.90 0.80 -4.18
CA ARG A 17 15.92 0.18 -5.04
C ARG A 17 15.27 -0.92 -5.87
N GLU A 18 15.88 -1.21 -7.01
CA GLU A 18 15.49 -2.36 -7.82
C GLU A 18 15.51 -3.64 -6.98
N GLY A 19 14.49 -4.49 -7.15
CA GLY A 19 14.27 -5.71 -6.37
C GLY A 19 13.56 -5.51 -5.03
N ASP A 20 13.33 -4.27 -4.57
CA ASP A 20 12.56 -4.03 -3.34
C ASP A 20 11.12 -4.53 -3.47
N ARG A 21 10.55 -4.96 -2.34
CA ARG A 21 9.15 -5.38 -2.26
C ARG A 21 8.22 -4.18 -2.13
N VAL A 22 7.16 -4.17 -2.93
CA VAL A 22 6.11 -3.14 -2.88
C VAL A 22 4.78 -3.80 -2.50
N GLY A 23 4.25 -3.40 -1.34
CA GLY A 23 2.95 -3.84 -0.86
C GLY A 23 1.81 -3.20 -1.67
N ILE A 24 0.86 -4.01 -2.12
CA ILE A 24 -0.36 -3.59 -2.81
C ILE A 24 -1.54 -3.86 -1.88
N VAL A 25 -2.24 -2.80 -1.47
CA VAL A 25 -3.36 -2.84 -0.52
C VAL A 25 -4.52 -1.96 -1.00
N SER A 26 -5.75 -2.33 -0.65
CA SER A 26 -6.96 -1.56 -0.94
C SER A 26 -7.60 -1.07 0.37
N PRO A 27 -7.23 0.12 0.87
CA PRO A 27 -7.66 0.60 2.19
C PRO A 27 -9.03 1.30 2.16
N ALA A 28 -9.69 1.42 1.02
CA ALA A 28 -10.91 2.20 0.86
C ALA A 28 -11.94 1.50 -0.05
N GLY A 29 -12.08 1.93 -1.30
CA GLY A 29 -13.05 1.37 -2.25
C GLY A 29 -12.64 -0.01 -2.76
N ALA A 30 -13.63 -0.87 -3.00
CA ALA A 30 -13.42 -2.20 -3.56
C ALA A 30 -12.92 -2.14 -5.01
N THR A 31 -11.97 -3.02 -5.35
CA THR A 31 -11.61 -3.30 -6.74
C THR A 31 -12.57 -4.36 -7.30
N PHE A 32 -13.35 -3.99 -8.33
CA PHE A 32 -14.41 -4.84 -8.87
C PHE A 32 -13.93 -5.81 -9.96
N GLU A 33 -12.95 -5.41 -10.75
CA GLU A 33 -12.39 -6.24 -11.82
C GLU A 33 -11.02 -6.78 -11.40
N ARG A 34 -10.83 -8.10 -11.50
CA ARG A 34 -9.53 -8.73 -11.16
C ARG A 34 -8.40 -8.23 -12.06
N ASP A 35 -8.68 -8.00 -13.34
CA ASP A 35 -7.72 -7.50 -14.32
C ASP A 35 -7.11 -6.15 -13.93
N ARG A 36 -7.80 -5.34 -13.11
CA ARG A 36 -7.21 -4.10 -12.57
C ARG A 36 -6.07 -4.38 -11.61
N LEU A 37 -6.21 -5.39 -10.75
CA LEU A 37 -5.14 -5.80 -9.85
C LEU A 37 -3.97 -6.40 -10.63
N ASP A 38 -4.26 -7.24 -11.62
CA ASP A 38 -3.24 -7.87 -12.46
C ASP A 38 -2.41 -6.81 -13.20
N LEU A 39 -3.06 -5.78 -13.75
CA LEU A 39 -2.39 -4.64 -14.37
C LEU A 39 -1.43 -3.92 -13.40
N VAL A 40 -1.84 -3.71 -12.15
CA VAL A 40 -0.99 -3.07 -11.12
C VAL A 40 0.18 -3.98 -10.77
N VAL A 41 -0.05 -5.28 -10.61
CA VAL A 41 1.00 -6.27 -10.33
C VAL A 41 2.04 -6.26 -11.45
N ASP A 42 1.62 -6.23 -12.71
CA ASP A 42 2.55 -6.19 -13.85
C ASP A 42 3.28 -4.85 -13.97
N ALA A 43 2.61 -3.74 -13.67
CA ALA A 43 3.25 -2.43 -13.61
C ALA A 43 4.36 -2.39 -12.54
N VAL A 44 4.12 -2.94 -11.35
CA VAL A 44 5.13 -3.01 -10.28
C VAL A 44 6.35 -3.84 -10.71
N LYS A 45 6.13 -4.98 -11.39
CA LYS A 45 7.23 -5.78 -11.96
C LYS A 45 8.00 -4.99 -13.03
N ALA A 46 7.30 -4.29 -13.92
CA ALA A 46 7.91 -3.52 -15.00
C ALA A 46 8.76 -2.35 -14.48
N LEU A 47 8.46 -1.84 -13.29
CA LEU A 47 9.28 -0.84 -12.58
C LEU A 47 10.52 -1.45 -11.89
N GLY A 48 10.74 -2.76 -11.98
CA GLY A 48 11.88 -3.46 -11.37
C GLY A 48 11.66 -3.84 -9.90
N PHE A 49 10.42 -3.85 -9.42
CA PHE A 49 10.08 -4.19 -8.04
C PHE A 49 9.38 -5.55 -7.91
N VAL A 50 9.32 -6.08 -6.68
CA VAL A 50 8.63 -7.33 -6.37
C VAL A 50 7.25 -7.01 -5.78
N PRO A 51 6.13 -7.24 -6.50
CA PRO A 51 4.80 -6.97 -5.97
C PRO A 51 4.44 -7.94 -4.85
N GLN A 52 3.84 -7.42 -3.78
CA GLN A 52 3.27 -8.20 -2.69
C GLN A 52 1.82 -7.79 -2.45
N VAL A 53 0.88 -8.59 -2.95
CA VAL A 53 -0.56 -8.34 -2.78
C VAL A 53 -0.98 -8.72 -1.36
N ALA A 54 -1.64 -7.80 -0.66
CA ALA A 54 -2.18 -8.05 0.67
C ALA A 54 -3.36 -9.05 0.62
N PRO A 55 -3.59 -9.87 1.66
CA PRO A 55 -4.62 -10.91 1.66
C PRO A 55 -6.03 -10.42 1.29
N HIS A 56 -6.38 -9.21 1.70
CA HIS A 56 -7.72 -8.63 1.51
C HIS A 56 -7.79 -7.57 0.38
N ALA A 57 -6.78 -7.47 -0.49
CA ALA A 57 -6.75 -6.47 -1.57
C ALA A 57 -7.94 -6.58 -2.56
N MET A 58 -8.61 -7.74 -2.61
CA MET A 58 -9.82 -7.97 -3.42
C MET A 58 -11.07 -8.25 -2.58
N ALA A 59 -11.00 -8.07 -1.25
CA ALA A 59 -12.14 -8.25 -0.36
C ALA A 59 -13.24 -7.22 -0.66
N ARG A 60 -14.47 -7.55 -0.26
CA ARG A 60 -15.65 -6.71 -0.57
C ARG A 60 -16.60 -6.65 0.61
N TYR A 61 -17.00 -5.42 0.92
CA TYR A 61 -18.05 -5.10 1.89
C TYR A 61 -18.87 -3.93 1.32
N GLY A 62 -19.88 -4.25 0.51
CA GLY A 62 -20.58 -3.27 -0.31
C GLY A 62 -19.62 -2.59 -1.30
N TYR A 63 -19.49 -1.27 -1.22
CA TYR A 63 -18.55 -0.49 -2.05
C TYR A 63 -17.14 -0.43 -1.45
N LEU A 64 -16.92 -0.96 -0.24
CA LEU A 64 -15.64 -0.94 0.47
C LEU A 64 -14.82 -2.20 0.20
N ALA A 65 -13.49 -2.09 0.27
CA ALA A 65 -12.51 -3.16 0.12
C ALA A 65 -12.41 -4.06 1.37
N GLY A 66 -13.54 -4.63 1.79
CA GLY A 66 -13.65 -5.41 3.01
C GLY A 66 -14.12 -4.60 4.22
N THR A 67 -14.31 -5.30 5.34
CA THR A 67 -14.61 -4.74 6.65
C THR A 67 -13.44 -3.91 7.18
N ASP A 68 -13.67 -3.08 8.20
CA ASP A 68 -12.58 -2.30 8.83
C ASP A 68 -11.44 -3.19 9.34
N ALA A 69 -11.76 -4.38 9.86
CA ALA A 69 -10.77 -5.35 10.32
C ALA A 69 -9.94 -5.97 9.19
N GLU A 70 -10.50 -6.09 7.98
CA GLU A 70 -9.77 -6.57 6.79
C GLU A 70 -8.91 -5.47 6.15
N ARG A 71 -9.24 -4.19 6.38
CA ARG A 71 -8.53 -3.03 5.83
C ARG A 71 -7.41 -2.50 6.73
N ALA A 72 -7.41 -2.84 8.02
CA ALA A 72 -6.40 -2.44 9.01
C ALA A 72 -5.15 -3.33 8.97
#